data_AF-A0A226DSN7-F1
#
_entry.id   AF-A0A226DSN7-F1
#
_cell.length_a   1.000
_cell.length_b   1.000
_cell.length_c   1.000
_cell.angle_alpha   90.00
_cell.angle_beta   90.00
_cell.angle_gamma   90.00
#
_symmetry.space_group_name_H-M   'P 1'
#
loop_
_entity.id
_entity.type
_entity.pdbx_description
1 polymer ?
#
loop_
_entity_poly.entity_id
_entity_poly.type
_entity_poly.pdbx_seq_one_letter_code
_entity_poly.pdbx_strand_id
1 'polypeptide(L)'
;MAQVIYQIIDSYSLKIEKFTKLQIIWSKKTHRLIAVHSSKDLLGWGLDCLVTLGICAVLPKLAQVVYVFKKYMELGHYPDQDLFATPMQMLSVAGSIMGCGGAICLSCFALVCQNEVVSTVNSLFDMEELLLNWGNVMSPRDRGKLTKRETLLVKVFSYVPLFWAYLAPTMGIFGVIEGLDPLTFVVEHFIRPDWKRYSSFWYFTFKAFSVVMVMAATLSSGRIFLAVGCIFVCPSWLLRHDVRLLGKDYEKMGTSGKPHFRIYIILYNTIIIGFARLGPYLAVIASFLLFGCWSVVIFVNVVTITGGVSCLLIGGISQLDLRNL
;
A
#
# COMPACT_ATOMS: atom_id res chain seq x y z
N MET A 1 1.09 17.60 18.78
CA MET A 1 0.43 16.52 18.01
C MET A 1 0.38 16.74 16.50
N ALA A 2 -0.27 17.75 15.91
CA ALA A 2 -0.24 17.89 14.44
C ALA A 2 1.17 18.14 13.85
N GLN A 3 2.01 18.90 14.58
CA GLN A 3 3.46 19.02 14.30
C GLN A 3 4.19 17.67 14.20
N VAL A 4 3.76 16.63 14.94
CA VAL A 4 4.32 15.27 14.87
C VAL A 4 4.07 14.69 13.49
N ILE A 5 2.86 14.87 12.95
CA ILE A 5 2.45 14.33 11.66
C ILE A 5 3.18 15.05 10.54
N TYR A 6 3.26 16.38 10.58
CA TYR A 6 4.05 17.14 9.60
C TYR A 6 5.50 16.67 9.56
N GLN A 7 6.15 16.47 10.70
CA GLN A 7 7.52 15.96 10.74
C GLN A 7 7.66 14.52 10.22
N ILE A 8 6.67 13.66 10.45
CA ILE A 8 6.66 12.31 9.86
C ILE A 8 6.55 12.41 8.33
N ILE A 9 5.65 13.23 7.79
CA ILE A 9 5.48 13.42 6.35
C ILE A 9 6.72 14.07 5.72
N ASP A 10 7.35 15.03 6.39
CA ASP A 10 8.61 15.65 5.93
C ASP A 10 9.75 14.62 5.86
N SER A 11 9.84 13.76 6.87
CA SER A 11 10.78 12.64 6.90
C SER A 11 10.53 11.64 5.76
N TYR A 12 9.26 11.41 5.41
CA TYR A 12 8.89 10.49 4.32
C TYR A 12 9.20 11.12 2.96
N SER A 13 8.82 12.38 2.76
CA SER A 13 9.10 13.10 1.52
C SER A 13 10.60 13.25 1.24
N LEU A 14 11.45 13.46 2.25
CA LEU A 14 12.92 13.42 2.11
C LEU A 14 13.44 12.09 1.55
N LYS A 15 12.82 10.97 1.94
CA LYS A 15 13.24 9.63 1.52
C LYS A 15 12.67 9.25 0.17
N ILE A 16 11.45 9.70 -0.13
CA ILE A 16 10.73 9.43 -1.38
C ILE A 16 11.24 10.30 -2.53
N GLU A 17 11.69 11.54 -2.28
CA GLU A 17 12.23 12.47 -3.28
C GLU A 17 13.41 11.92 -4.10
N LYS A 18 14.11 10.91 -3.59
CA LYS A 18 15.24 10.26 -4.28
C LYS A 18 14.80 9.37 -5.45
N PHE A 19 13.51 9.07 -5.57
CA PHE A 19 12.94 8.20 -6.59
C PHE A 19 12.10 9.01 -7.60
N THR A 20 11.58 8.34 -8.63
CA THR A 20 10.67 8.98 -9.61
C THR A 20 9.50 9.69 -8.90
N LYS A 21 9.13 10.88 -9.39
CA LYS A 21 8.07 11.67 -8.77
C LYS A 21 6.73 10.96 -8.94
N LEU A 22 5.95 10.96 -7.86
CA LEU A 22 4.55 10.53 -7.89
C LEU A 22 3.66 11.67 -8.37
N GLN A 23 2.43 11.36 -8.74
CA GLN A 23 1.45 12.33 -9.25
C GLN A 23 1.05 13.36 -8.19
N ILE A 24 1.03 12.96 -6.92
CA ILE A 24 0.77 13.83 -5.78
C ILE A 24 2.01 13.80 -4.88
N ILE A 25 2.58 14.98 -4.62
CA ILE A 25 3.77 15.13 -3.79
C ILE A 25 3.49 16.05 -2.60
N TRP A 26 4.23 15.81 -1.52
CA TRP A 26 4.26 16.71 -0.37
C TRP A 26 5.34 17.77 -0.56
N SER A 27 4.98 19.04 -0.40
CA SER A 27 5.92 20.16 -0.43
C SER A 27 6.31 20.58 0.99
N LYS A 28 7.57 20.36 1.34
CA LYS A 28 8.14 20.77 2.65
C LYS A 28 8.16 22.28 2.86
N LYS A 29 8.27 23.05 1.78
CA LYS A 29 8.33 24.52 1.86
C LYS A 29 6.99 25.11 2.31
N THR A 30 5.90 24.49 1.86
CA THR A 30 4.55 24.99 2.07
C THR A 30 3.74 24.13 3.04
N HIS A 31 4.26 22.97 3.46
CA HIS A 31 3.54 21.91 4.18
C HIS A 31 2.17 21.60 3.54
N ARG A 32 2.16 21.51 2.20
CA ARG A 32 0.94 21.29 1.40
C ARG A 32 1.17 20.22 0.34
N LEU A 33 0.08 19.59 -0.10
CA LEU A 33 0.11 18.69 -1.25
C LEU A 33 0.13 19.48 -2.56
N ILE A 34 0.90 19.00 -3.53
CA ILE A 34 1.02 19.56 -4.87
C ILE A 34 0.78 18.44 -5.90
N ALA A 35 -0.06 18.71 -6.88
CA ALA A 35 -0.24 17.83 -8.04
C ALA A 35 0.89 18.09 -9.07
N VAL A 36 1.51 17.02 -9.54
CA VAL A 36 2.58 17.08 -10.56
C VAL A 36 1.95 16.96 -11.94
N HIS A 37 1.95 18.05 -12.69
CA HIS A 37 1.41 18.09 -14.06
C HIS A 37 2.47 17.94 -15.16
N SER A 38 3.76 17.87 -14.81
CA SER A 38 4.84 17.72 -15.79
C SER A 38 4.76 16.36 -16.47
N SER A 39 4.53 16.35 -17.79
CA SER A 39 4.42 15.12 -18.59
C SER A 39 5.68 14.26 -18.53
N LYS A 40 6.87 14.88 -18.49
CA LYS A 40 8.15 14.18 -18.35
C LYS A 40 8.27 13.44 -17.01
N ASP A 41 7.83 14.07 -15.93
CA ASP A 41 7.87 13.48 -14.59
C ASP A 41 6.84 12.36 -14.45
N LEU A 42 5.65 12.53 -15.06
CA LEU A 42 4.58 11.52 -15.10
C LEU A 42 4.94 10.32 -15.98
N LEU A 43 5.70 10.51 -17.07
CA LEU A 43 6.19 9.41 -17.91
C LEU A 43 7.11 8.48 -17.14
N GLY A 44 8.02 9.03 -16.31
CA GLY A 44 8.89 8.22 -15.46
C GLY A 44 8.11 7.37 -14.45
N TRP A 45 7.05 7.93 -13.86
CA TRP A 45 6.12 7.16 -13.02
C TRP A 45 5.35 6.10 -13.82
N GLY A 46 4.82 6.47 -14.99
CA GLY A 46 4.03 5.58 -15.83
C GLY A 46 4.84 4.37 -16.32
N LEU A 47 6.09 4.59 -16.72
CA LEU A 47 7.01 3.52 -17.10
C LEU A 47 7.35 2.62 -15.90
N ASP A 48 7.60 3.18 -14.72
CA ASP A 48 7.84 2.39 -13.52
C ASP A 48 6.61 1.53 -13.18
N CYS A 49 5.42 2.13 -13.05
CA CYS A 49 4.19 1.38 -12.79
C CYS A 49 3.90 0.30 -13.85
N LEU A 50 4.01 0.62 -15.14
CA LEU A 50 3.62 -0.31 -16.20
C LEU A 50 4.66 -1.41 -16.39
N VAL A 51 5.95 -1.08 -16.36
CA VAL A 51 7.02 -2.05 -16.62
C VAL A 51 7.35 -2.85 -15.36
N THR A 52 7.68 -2.19 -14.24
CA THR A 52 8.16 -2.92 -13.05
C THR A 52 7.02 -3.62 -12.31
N LEU A 53 5.90 -2.92 -12.06
CA LEU A 53 4.76 -3.53 -11.38
C LEU A 53 3.88 -4.34 -12.33
N GLY A 54 3.53 -3.79 -13.49
CA GLY A 54 2.63 -4.44 -14.45
C GLY A 54 3.26 -5.66 -15.10
N ILE A 55 4.21 -5.44 -16.01
CA ILE A 55 4.79 -6.48 -16.86
C ILE A 55 5.65 -7.46 -16.06
N CYS A 56 6.43 -6.99 -15.10
CA CYS A 56 7.41 -7.83 -14.42
C CYS A 56 6.90 -8.48 -13.12
N ALA A 57 5.78 -8.04 -12.55
CA ALA A 57 5.23 -8.62 -11.33
C ALA A 57 3.80 -9.13 -11.49
N VAL A 58 2.86 -8.29 -11.91
CA VAL A 58 1.43 -8.64 -11.94
C VAL A 58 1.09 -9.57 -13.10
N LEU A 59 1.49 -9.23 -14.33
CA LEU A 59 1.15 -10.00 -15.52
C LEU A 59 1.61 -11.48 -15.44
N PRO A 60 2.84 -11.79 -15.00
CA PRO A 60 3.29 -13.17 -14.85
C PRO A 60 2.47 -13.95 -13.81
N LYS A 61 2.09 -13.30 -12.70
CA LYS A 61 1.27 -13.92 -11.66
C LYS A 61 -0.17 -14.11 -12.09
N LEU A 62 -0.73 -13.21 -12.90
CA LEU A 62 -2.03 -13.42 -13.55
C LEU A 62 -1.98 -14.61 -14.53
N ALA A 63 -0.91 -14.73 -15.32
CA ALA A 63 -0.72 -15.88 -16.19
C ALA A 63 -0.62 -17.19 -15.37
N GLN A 64 0.04 -17.15 -14.20
CA GLN A 64 0.10 -18.28 -13.27
C GLN A 64 -1.29 -18.66 -12.73
N VAL A 65 -2.15 -17.69 -12.40
CA VAL A 65 -3.55 -17.94 -12.00
C VAL A 65 -4.33 -18.63 -13.11
N VAL A 66 -4.24 -18.10 -14.34
CA VAL A 66 -4.93 -18.67 -15.50
C VAL A 66 -4.46 -20.10 -15.78
N TYR A 67 -3.16 -20.35 -15.64
CA TYR A 67 -2.58 -21.69 -15.78
C TYR A 67 -3.14 -22.67 -14.74
N VAL A 68 -3.14 -22.30 -13.45
CA VAL A 68 -3.66 -23.16 -12.39
C VAL A 68 -5.16 -23.40 -12.56
N PHE A 69 -5.92 -22.38 -12.94
CA PHE A 69 -7.36 -22.53 -13.21
C PHE A 69 -7.62 -23.48 -14.38
N LYS A 70 -6.87 -23.35 -15.48
CA LYS A 70 -7.00 -24.25 -16.63
C LYS A 70 -6.68 -25.69 -16.24
N LYS A 71 -5.60 -25.93 -15.48
CA LYS A 71 -5.27 -27.26 -14.98
C LYS A 71 -6.33 -27.83 -14.04
N TYR A 72 -6.90 -27.00 -13.16
CA TYR A 72 -7.99 -27.41 -12.30
C TYR A 72 -9.21 -27.89 -13.13
N MET A 73 -9.56 -27.15 -14.19
CA MET A 73 -10.64 -27.54 -15.10
C MET A 73 -10.35 -28.84 -15.87
N GLU A 74 -9.09 -29.09 -16.22
CA GLU A 74 -8.67 -30.32 -16.92
C GLU A 74 -8.62 -31.55 -16.01
N LEU A 75 -8.13 -31.39 -14.78
CA LEU A 75 -7.94 -32.49 -13.82
C LEU A 75 -9.20 -32.76 -12.98
N GLY A 76 -10.11 -31.80 -12.88
CA GLY A 76 -11.29 -31.87 -12.00
C GLY A 76 -10.98 -31.75 -10.51
N HIS A 77 -9.69 -31.58 -10.14
CA HIS A 77 -9.21 -31.36 -8.78
C HIS A 77 -8.02 -30.40 -8.77
N TYR A 78 -7.62 -29.92 -7.60
CA TYR A 78 -6.49 -28.99 -7.47
C TYR A 78 -5.18 -29.68 -7.89
N PRO A 79 -4.30 -29.03 -8.67
CA PRO A 79 -3.06 -29.64 -9.15
C PRO A 79 -1.96 -29.63 -8.07
N ASP A 80 -2.18 -30.38 -6.99
CA ASP A 80 -1.31 -30.42 -5.79
C ASP A 80 0.15 -30.83 -6.08
N GLN A 81 0.36 -31.58 -7.16
CA GLN A 81 1.67 -32.08 -7.57
C GLN A 81 2.45 -31.11 -8.47
N ASP A 82 1.84 -29.99 -8.88
CA ASP A 82 2.49 -29.02 -9.77
C ASP A 82 3.32 -28.00 -8.98
N LEU A 83 4.57 -27.79 -9.41
CA LEU A 83 5.52 -26.87 -8.80
C LEU A 83 5.00 -25.41 -8.76
N PHE A 84 4.12 -25.04 -9.69
CA PHE A 84 3.54 -23.70 -9.79
C PHE A 84 2.19 -23.54 -9.07
N ALA A 85 1.64 -24.62 -8.52
CA ALA A 85 0.37 -24.61 -7.81
C ALA A 85 0.51 -24.85 -6.30
N THR A 86 1.73 -24.83 -5.77
CA THR A 86 1.96 -25.03 -4.33
C THR A 86 1.29 -23.92 -3.49
N PRO A 87 0.93 -24.19 -2.22
CA PRO A 87 0.35 -23.19 -1.32
C PRO A 87 1.17 -21.89 -1.22
N MET A 88 2.49 -22.02 -1.22
CA MET A 88 3.42 -20.89 -1.15
C MET A 88 3.39 -20.05 -2.44
N GLN A 89 3.24 -20.69 -3.60
CA GLN A 89 3.07 -20.02 -4.89
C GLN A 89 1.75 -19.24 -4.95
N MET A 90 0.66 -19.80 -4.42
CA MET A 90 -0.63 -19.10 -4.34
C MET A 90 -0.58 -17.89 -3.40
N LEU A 91 0.12 -18.01 -2.26
CA LEU A 91 0.36 -16.87 -1.37
C LEU A 91 1.18 -15.78 -2.07
N SER A 92 2.21 -16.16 -2.83
CA SER A 92 3.03 -15.25 -3.64
C SER A 92 2.21 -14.54 -4.72
N VAL A 93 1.35 -15.27 -5.44
CA VAL A 93 0.41 -14.71 -6.42
C VAL A 93 -0.48 -13.67 -5.75
N ALA A 94 -1.12 -14.03 -4.63
CA ALA A 94 -2.06 -13.15 -3.97
C ALA A 94 -1.38 -11.89 -3.39
N GLY A 95 -0.19 -12.06 -2.78
CA GLY A 95 0.65 -10.96 -2.31
C GLY A 95 1.11 -10.04 -3.44
N SER A 96 1.48 -10.58 -4.60
CA SER A 96 1.90 -9.79 -5.76
C SER A 96 0.74 -9.02 -6.40
N ILE A 97 -0.42 -9.65 -6.55
CA ILE A 97 -1.63 -8.99 -7.08
C ILE A 97 -2.09 -7.88 -6.13
N MET A 98 -2.15 -8.13 -4.82
CA MET A 98 -2.51 -7.09 -3.84
C MET A 98 -1.48 -5.98 -3.76
N GLY A 99 -0.21 -6.32 -3.68
CA GLY A 99 0.88 -5.35 -3.56
C GLY A 99 1.04 -4.54 -4.85
N CYS A 100 1.48 -5.19 -5.92
CA CYS A 100 1.80 -4.51 -7.17
C CYS A 100 0.53 -4.09 -7.92
N GLY A 101 -0.48 -4.96 -8.02
CA GLY A 101 -1.75 -4.63 -8.70
C GLY A 101 -2.54 -3.56 -7.95
N GLY A 102 -2.62 -3.65 -6.62
CA GLY A 102 -3.22 -2.62 -5.79
C GLY A 102 -2.50 -1.27 -5.94
N ALA A 103 -1.16 -1.26 -5.95
CA ALA A 103 -0.39 -0.04 -6.17
C ALA A 103 -0.65 0.60 -7.54
N ILE A 104 -0.80 -0.20 -8.61
CA ILE A 104 -1.19 0.30 -9.94
C ILE A 104 -2.57 0.95 -9.88
N CYS A 105 -3.58 0.25 -9.33
CA CYS A 105 -4.94 0.77 -9.24
C CYS A 105 -5.01 2.07 -8.42
N LEU A 106 -4.35 2.11 -7.25
CA LEU A 106 -4.29 3.29 -6.40
C LEU A 106 -3.58 4.46 -7.08
N SER A 107 -2.52 4.18 -7.83
CA SER A 107 -1.82 5.23 -8.57
C SER A 107 -2.64 5.72 -9.76
N CYS A 108 -3.36 4.87 -10.48
CA CYS A 108 -4.28 5.32 -11.53
C CYS A 108 -5.41 6.17 -10.95
N PHE A 109 -5.95 5.77 -9.80
CA PHE A 109 -6.97 6.53 -9.09
C PHE A 109 -6.46 7.90 -8.64
N ALA A 110 -5.25 7.96 -8.08
CA ALA A 110 -4.61 9.22 -7.69
C ALA A 110 -4.37 10.14 -8.89
N LEU A 111 -4.09 9.60 -10.08
CA LEU A 111 -3.90 10.39 -11.31
C LEU A 111 -5.19 11.07 -11.74
N VAL A 112 -6.29 10.30 -11.73
CA VAL A 112 -7.61 10.78 -12.14
C VAL A 112 -8.15 11.80 -11.13
N CYS A 113 -7.99 11.54 -9.83
CA CYS A 113 -8.58 12.36 -8.76
C CYS A 113 -7.62 13.42 -8.20
N GLN A 114 -6.46 13.66 -8.83
CA GLN A 114 -5.38 14.48 -8.25
C GLN A 114 -5.83 15.87 -7.81
N ASN A 115 -6.62 16.57 -8.63
CA ASN A 115 -7.03 17.95 -8.36
C ASN A 115 -8.01 18.02 -7.18
N GLU A 116 -8.95 17.07 -7.12
CA GLU A 116 -9.98 17.01 -6.09
C GLU A 116 -9.36 16.61 -4.73
N VAL A 117 -8.47 15.62 -4.73
CA VAL A 117 -7.74 15.18 -3.53
C VAL A 117 -6.85 16.30 -3.01
N VAL A 118 -6.05 16.95 -3.87
CA VAL A 118 -5.16 18.04 -3.45
C VAL A 118 -5.97 19.23 -2.93
N SER A 119 -7.04 19.64 -3.61
CA SER A 119 -7.89 20.75 -3.17
C SER A 119 -8.54 20.44 -1.81
N THR A 120 -9.11 19.25 -1.65
CA THR A 120 -9.82 18.86 -0.43
C THR A 120 -8.86 18.75 0.75
N VAL A 121 -7.71 18.08 0.57
CA VAL A 121 -6.74 17.90 1.64
C VAL A 121 -6.07 19.23 2.02
N ASN A 122 -5.74 20.09 1.06
CA ASN A 122 -5.20 21.42 1.38
C ASN A 122 -6.22 22.30 2.13
N SER A 123 -7.52 22.18 1.83
CA SER A 123 -8.56 22.90 2.59
C SER A 123 -8.66 22.44 4.05
N LEU A 124 -8.35 21.17 4.34
CA LEU A 124 -8.26 20.66 5.71
C LEU A 124 -7.06 21.25 6.45
N PHE A 125 -5.91 21.36 5.78
CA PHE A 125 -4.74 22.03 6.35
C PHE A 125 -4.98 23.53 6.62
N ASP A 126 -5.65 24.23 5.69
CA ASP A 126 -6.04 25.63 5.88
C ASP A 126 -6.98 25.79 7.11
N MET A 127 -7.91 24.85 7.32
CA MET A 127 -8.77 24.84 8.50
C MET A 127 -8.02 24.60 9.79
N GLU A 128 -7.08 23.64 9.80
CA GLU A 128 -6.26 23.36 10.97
C GLU A 128 -5.47 24.62 11.37
N GLU A 129 -4.86 25.31 10.41
CA GLU A 129 -4.12 26.55 10.66
C GLU A 129 -5.02 27.64 11.26
N LEU A 130 -6.25 27.79 10.75
CA LEU A 130 -7.24 28.73 11.30
C LEU A 130 -7.65 28.37 12.74
N LEU A 131 -7.97 27.10 13.02
CA LEU A 131 -8.30 26.60 14.36
C LEU A 131 -7.15 26.80 15.35
N LEU A 132 -5.94 26.48 14.90
CA LEU A 132 -4.74 26.61 15.68
C LEU A 132 -4.42 28.07 16.01
N ASN A 133 -4.64 29.00 15.08
CA ASN A 133 -4.47 30.43 15.33
C ASN A 133 -5.55 30.99 16.25
N TRP A 134 -6.77 30.44 16.21
CA TRP A 134 -7.84 30.78 17.13
C TRP A 134 -7.60 30.28 18.55
N GLY A 135 -7.16 29.03 18.70
CA GLY A 135 -6.75 28.48 20.00
C GLY A 135 -5.59 29.24 20.64
N ASN A 136 -4.69 29.82 19.83
CA ASN A 136 -3.57 30.65 20.30
C ASN A 136 -4.02 31.98 20.94
N VAL A 137 -5.19 32.52 20.55
CA VAL A 137 -5.78 33.69 21.23
C VAL A 137 -6.24 33.33 22.66
N MET A 138 -6.51 32.05 22.93
CA MET A 138 -6.95 31.57 24.26
C MET A 138 -5.85 30.87 25.10
N SER A 139 -4.75 30.38 24.51
CA SER A 139 -3.65 29.77 25.26
C SER A 139 -2.34 29.75 24.46
N PRO A 140 -1.37 30.65 24.74
CA PRO A 140 -0.15 30.79 23.93
C PRO A 140 1.01 29.89 24.38
N ARG A 141 0.80 28.95 25.31
CA ARG A 141 1.91 28.18 25.89
C ARG A 141 2.18 26.89 25.12
N ASP A 142 3.42 26.81 24.61
CA ASP A 142 4.12 25.62 24.12
C ASP A 142 3.74 25.10 22.73
N ARG A 143 3.99 25.90 21.69
CA ARG A 143 4.18 25.38 20.32
C ARG A 143 5.63 25.51 19.89
N GLY A 144 6.32 24.39 19.84
CA GLY A 144 7.67 24.30 19.28
C GLY A 144 8.52 23.20 19.90
N LYS A 145 8.19 22.73 21.11
CA LYS A 145 8.91 21.62 21.75
C LYS A 145 8.03 20.39 21.81
N LEU A 146 8.34 19.42 20.94
CA LEU A 146 7.80 18.08 21.04
C LEU A 146 8.15 17.50 22.40
N THR A 147 7.16 16.88 23.04
CA THR A 147 7.43 16.07 24.23
C THR A 147 8.33 14.89 23.87
N LYS A 148 9.14 14.38 24.81
CA LYS A 148 10.03 13.22 24.57
C LYS A 148 9.29 12.02 23.95
N ARG A 149 8.02 11.81 24.32
CA ARG A 149 7.16 10.76 23.75
C ARG A 149 6.80 11.04 22.29
N GLU A 150 6.42 12.27 21.95
CA GLU A 150 6.14 12.67 20.57
C GLU A 150 7.38 12.57 19.69
N THR A 151 8.55 12.99 20.17
CA THR A 151 9.83 12.83 19.44
C THR A 151 10.16 11.37 19.18
N LEU A 152 9.90 10.48 20.16
CA LEU A 152 10.09 9.05 20.00
C LEU A 152 9.14 8.47 18.95
N LEU A 153 7.87 8.90 18.92
CA LEU A 153 6.91 8.49 17.90
C LEU A 153 7.35 8.94 16.50
N VAL A 154 7.74 10.21 16.31
CA VAL A 154 8.27 10.70 15.03
C VAL A 154 9.45 9.84 14.59
N LYS A 155 10.37 9.51 15.51
CA LYS A 155 11.55 8.70 15.23
C LYS A 155 11.17 7.29 14.78
N VAL A 156 10.27 6.61 15.49
CA VAL A 156 9.81 5.26 15.15
C VAL A 156 9.11 5.24 13.78
N PHE A 157 8.13 6.12 13.57
CA PHE A 157 7.41 6.16 12.30
C PHE A 157 8.29 6.59 11.13
N SER A 158 9.30 7.44 11.37
CA SER A 158 10.30 7.81 10.37
C SER A 158 11.11 6.63 9.83
N TYR A 159 11.19 5.50 10.54
CA TYR A 159 11.91 4.31 10.06
C TYR A 159 11.09 3.46 9.10
N VAL A 160 9.77 3.65 8.97
CA VAL A 160 8.92 2.79 8.10
C VAL A 160 9.39 2.78 6.64
N PRO A 161 9.74 3.90 5.98
CA PRO A 161 10.27 3.87 4.61
C PRO A 161 11.63 3.17 4.53
N LEU A 162 12.46 3.27 5.57
CA LEU A 162 13.76 2.57 5.63
C LEU A 162 13.55 1.07 5.79
N PHE A 163 12.65 0.65 6.68
CA PHE A 163 12.29 -0.75 6.87
C PHE A 163 11.83 -1.37 5.55
N TRP A 164 10.98 -0.65 4.80
CA TRP A 164 10.54 -1.12 3.48
C TRP A 164 11.70 -1.23 2.48
N ALA A 165 12.61 -0.25 2.48
CA ALA A 165 13.79 -0.27 1.63
C ALA A 165 14.74 -1.44 1.93
N TYR A 166 14.86 -1.83 3.20
CA TYR A 166 15.64 -3.01 3.61
C TYR A 166 14.91 -4.34 3.37
N LEU A 167 13.58 -4.35 3.45
CA LEU A 167 12.78 -5.55 3.19
C LEU A 167 12.80 -5.95 1.72
N ALA A 168 12.81 -4.98 0.81
CA ALA A 168 12.77 -5.21 -0.64
C ALA A 168 13.86 -6.18 -1.18
N PRO A 169 15.17 -6.01 -0.87
CA PRO A 169 16.18 -6.96 -1.32
C PRO A 169 16.00 -8.35 -0.70
N THR A 170 15.59 -8.45 0.57
CA THR A 170 15.31 -9.74 1.22
C THR A 170 14.17 -10.47 0.52
N MET A 171 13.08 -9.78 0.20
CA MET A 171 11.95 -10.33 -0.56
C MET A 171 12.36 -10.76 -1.97
N GLY A 172 13.22 -9.99 -2.65
CA GLY A 172 13.76 -10.35 -3.95
C GLY A 172 14.61 -11.61 -3.92
N ILE A 173 15.56 -11.70 -2.99
CA ILE A 173 16.43 -12.88 -2.83
C ILE A 173 15.61 -14.11 -2.45
N PHE A 174 14.74 -13.99 -1.44
CA PHE A 174 13.89 -15.08 -0.99
C PHE A 174 12.98 -15.58 -2.11
N GLY A 175 12.31 -14.66 -2.82
CA GLY A 175 11.42 -15.01 -3.92
C GLY A 175 12.14 -15.75 -5.05
N VAL A 176 13.39 -15.40 -5.33
CA VAL A 176 14.18 -16.02 -6.39
C VAL A 176 14.75 -17.39 -6.00
N ILE A 177 15.17 -17.55 -4.73
CA ILE A 177 15.65 -18.83 -4.18
C ILE A 177 14.52 -19.86 -4.12
N GLU A 178 13.37 -19.46 -3.62
CA GLU A 178 12.17 -20.32 -3.51
C GLU A 178 11.43 -20.50 -4.85
N GLY A 179 11.91 -19.88 -5.94
CA GLY A 179 11.26 -19.93 -7.25
C GLY A 179 9.85 -19.29 -7.28
N LEU A 180 9.55 -18.42 -6.31
CA LEU A 180 8.32 -17.63 -6.22
C LEU A 180 8.36 -16.41 -7.12
N ASP A 181 9.51 -16.11 -7.73
CA ASP A 181 9.69 -14.93 -8.56
C ASP A 181 8.79 -14.97 -9.81
N PRO A 182 8.10 -13.85 -10.15
CA PRO A 182 7.11 -13.84 -11.23
C PRO A 182 7.70 -14.23 -12.59
N LEU A 183 8.95 -13.83 -12.85
CA LEU A 183 9.59 -14.02 -14.15
C LEU A 183 10.01 -15.48 -14.40
N THR A 184 10.36 -16.24 -13.35
CA THR A 184 10.70 -17.67 -13.50
C THR A 184 9.56 -18.46 -14.10
N PHE A 185 8.30 -18.18 -13.72
CA PHE A 185 7.12 -18.81 -14.33
C PHE A 185 7.06 -18.55 -15.85
N VAL A 186 7.32 -17.31 -16.29
CA VAL A 186 7.26 -16.96 -17.71
C VAL A 186 8.36 -17.65 -18.51
N VAL A 187 9.58 -17.67 -17.98
CA VAL A 187 10.70 -18.31 -18.66
C VAL A 187 10.51 -19.82 -18.75
N GLU A 188 10.13 -20.46 -17.65
CA GLU A 188 10.00 -21.92 -17.58
C GLU A 188 8.77 -22.42 -18.36
N HIS A 189 7.70 -21.62 -18.46
CA HIS A 189 6.48 -22.04 -19.16
C HIS A 189 6.39 -21.58 -20.63
N PHE A 190 6.80 -20.35 -20.96
CA PHE A 190 6.58 -19.77 -22.30
C PHE A 190 7.84 -19.65 -23.16
N ILE A 191 9.03 -19.50 -22.55
CA ILE A 191 10.25 -19.21 -23.30
C ILE A 191 11.08 -20.47 -23.52
N ARG A 192 11.49 -21.16 -22.45
CA ARG A 192 12.31 -22.38 -22.53
C ARG A 192 12.14 -23.26 -21.29
N PRO A 193 11.45 -24.42 -21.41
CA PRO A 193 11.22 -25.32 -20.28
C PRO A 193 12.49 -25.95 -19.68
N ASP A 194 13.60 -26.08 -20.44
CA ASP A 194 14.85 -26.74 -19.97
C ASP A 194 16.06 -25.78 -19.83
N TRP A 195 15.80 -24.49 -19.62
CA TRP A 195 16.84 -23.45 -19.56
C TRP A 195 17.91 -23.69 -18.48
N LYS A 196 17.58 -24.39 -17.39
CA LYS A 196 18.51 -24.78 -16.30
C LYS A 196 19.68 -25.63 -16.78
N ARG A 197 19.49 -26.40 -17.86
CA ARG A 197 20.46 -27.42 -18.33
C ARG A 197 21.41 -26.92 -19.40
N TYR A 198 21.13 -25.77 -20.01
CA TYR A 198 21.76 -25.35 -21.26
C TYR A 198 22.95 -24.41 -21.07
N SER A 199 22.90 -23.51 -20.09
CA SER A 199 24.01 -22.60 -19.79
C SER A 199 23.87 -21.98 -18.41
N SER A 200 24.82 -22.29 -17.51
CA SER A 200 24.85 -21.73 -16.15
C SER A 200 24.94 -20.19 -16.17
N PHE A 201 25.64 -19.61 -17.16
CA PHE A 201 25.77 -18.17 -17.30
C PHE A 201 24.40 -17.50 -17.50
N TRP A 202 23.60 -17.97 -18.47
CA TRP A 202 22.26 -17.46 -18.72
C TRP A 202 21.33 -17.62 -17.51
N TYR A 203 21.43 -18.74 -16.81
CA TYR A 203 20.66 -18.99 -15.59
C TYR A 203 20.97 -17.96 -14.49
N PHE A 204 22.25 -17.74 -14.19
CA PHE A 204 22.67 -16.77 -13.16
C PHE A 204 22.33 -15.33 -13.55
N THR A 205 22.54 -14.94 -14.81
CA THR A 205 22.19 -13.59 -15.28
C THR A 205 20.70 -13.33 -15.17
N PHE A 206 19.86 -14.28 -15.57
CA PHE A 206 18.42 -14.14 -15.45
C PHE A 206 17.97 -14.09 -13.98
N LYS A 207 18.52 -14.96 -13.11
CA LYS A 207 18.19 -14.95 -11.69
C LYS A 207 18.57 -13.63 -11.03
N ALA A 208 19.73 -13.06 -11.36
CA ALA A 208 20.14 -11.72 -10.91
C ALA A 208 19.17 -10.64 -11.42
N PHE A 209 18.78 -10.69 -12.70
CA PHE A 209 17.78 -9.78 -13.25
C PHE A 209 16.43 -9.90 -12.53
N SER A 210 15.97 -11.12 -12.26
CA SER A 210 14.72 -11.36 -11.54
C SER A 210 14.76 -10.79 -10.12
N VAL A 211 15.88 -10.94 -9.39
CA VAL A 211 16.06 -10.30 -8.07
C VAL A 211 15.91 -8.79 -8.19
N VAL A 212 16.58 -8.17 -9.17
CA VAL A 212 16.52 -6.71 -9.37
C VAL A 212 15.09 -6.26 -9.67
N MET A 213 14.37 -6.98 -10.52
CA MET A 213 12.99 -6.62 -10.89
C MET A 213 12.02 -6.79 -9.72
N VAL A 214 12.12 -7.88 -8.95
CA VAL A 214 11.28 -8.09 -7.75
C VAL A 214 11.59 -7.04 -6.69
N MET A 215 12.87 -6.71 -6.48
CA MET A 215 13.27 -5.64 -5.58
C MET A 215 12.71 -4.29 -6.02
N ALA A 216 12.83 -3.94 -7.31
CA ALA A 216 12.30 -2.70 -7.86
C ALA A 216 10.77 -2.61 -7.73
N ALA A 217 10.05 -3.70 -8.02
CA ALA A 217 8.59 -3.77 -7.86
C ALA A 217 8.17 -3.62 -6.38
N THR A 218 8.92 -4.24 -5.46
CA THR A 218 8.65 -4.13 -4.02
C THR A 218 8.88 -2.69 -3.53
N LEU A 219 9.96 -2.04 -3.96
CA LEU A 219 10.25 -0.65 -3.63
C LEU A 219 9.18 0.29 -4.20
N SER A 220 8.80 0.12 -5.47
CA SER A 220 7.84 0.99 -6.13
C SER A 220 6.44 0.86 -5.52
N SER A 221 5.96 -0.36 -5.27
CA SER A 221 4.67 -0.59 -4.60
C SER A 221 4.65 -0.01 -3.19
N GLY A 222 5.69 -0.23 -2.39
CA GLY A 222 5.78 0.34 -1.05
C GLY A 222 5.77 1.85 -1.03
N ARG A 223 6.50 2.50 -1.95
CA ARG A 223 6.48 3.95 -2.10
C ARG A 223 5.07 4.47 -2.39
N ILE A 224 4.34 3.80 -3.29
CA ILE A 224 2.95 4.17 -3.62
C ILE A 224 2.05 4.00 -2.40
N PHE A 225 2.11 2.85 -1.71
CA PHE A 225 1.30 2.62 -0.51
C PHE A 225 1.62 3.60 0.61
N LEU A 226 2.88 3.96 0.82
CA LEU A 226 3.28 4.96 1.80
C LEU A 226 2.73 6.34 1.44
N ALA A 227 2.81 6.74 0.17
CA ALA A 227 2.27 8.02 -0.29
C ALA A 227 0.74 8.08 -0.12
N VAL A 228 0.03 7.03 -0.54
CA VAL A 228 -1.42 6.90 -0.35
C VAL A 228 -1.75 6.91 1.15
N GLY A 229 -1.01 6.15 1.96
CA GLY A 229 -1.15 6.16 3.42
C GLY A 229 -1.02 7.56 3.99
N CYS A 230 -0.03 8.35 3.56
CA CYS A 230 0.08 9.75 3.97
C CYS A 230 -1.10 10.60 3.54
N ILE A 231 -1.54 10.48 2.28
CA ILE A 231 -2.63 11.29 1.69
C ILE A 231 -3.99 10.97 2.33
N PHE A 232 -4.23 9.76 2.81
CA PHE A 232 -5.54 9.40 3.39
C PHE A 232 -5.53 9.35 4.92
N VAL A 233 -4.48 8.81 5.54
CA VAL A 233 -4.42 8.66 7.01
C VAL A 233 -4.18 10.01 7.68
N CYS A 234 -3.32 10.87 7.12
CA CYS A 234 -3.03 12.16 7.74
C CYS A 234 -4.26 13.08 7.74
N PRO A 235 -4.98 13.27 6.62
CA PRO A 235 -6.19 14.09 6.63
C PRO A 235 -7.32 13.49 7.47
N SER A 236 -7.48 12.16 7.48
CA SER A 236 -8.47 11.51 8.35
C SER A 236 -8.17 11.74 9.84
N TRP A 237 -6.89 11.69 10.22
CA TRP A 237 -6.47 11.99 11.59
C TRP A 237 -6.65 13.47 11.92
N LEU A 238 -6.28 14.38 11.02
CA LEU A 238 -6.42 15.82 11.19
C LEU A 238 -7.88 16.20 11.34
N LEU A 239 -8.74 15.69 10.48
CA LEU A 239 -10.19 15.87 10.58
C LEU A 239 -10.73 15.43 11.95
N ARG A 240 -10.29 14.26 12.46
CA ARG A 240 -10.67 13.79 13.80
C ARG A 240 -10.15 14.70 14.91
N HIS A 241 -8.93 15.20 14.75
CA HIS A 241 -8.31 16.13 15.70
C HIS A 241 -9.05 17.47 15.72
N ASP A 242 -9.38 18.00 14.56
CA ASP A 242 -10.07 19.28 14.37
C ASP A 242 -11.49 19.22 14.92
N VAL A 243 -12.23 18.13 14.67
CA VAL A 243 -13.55 17.89 15.29
C VAL A 243 -13.46 17.90 16.82
N ARG A 244 -12.41 17.30 17.39
CA ARG A 244 -12.22 17.29 18.86
C ARG A 244 -11.86 18.65 19.42
N LEU A 245 -11.03 19.42 18.72
CA LEU A 245 -10.70 20.79 19.11
C LEU A 245 -11.95 21.67 19.05
N LEU A 246 -12.71 21.56 17.96
CA LEU A 246 -13.96 22.28 17.76
C LEU A 246 -15.00 21.97 18.85
N GLY A 247 -15.12 20.72 19.29
CA GLY A 247 -15.99 20.35 20.41
C GLY A 247 -15.56 20.99 21.75
N LYS A 248 -14.25 21.00 22.05
CA LYS A 248 -13.71 21.62 23.27
C LYS A 248 -13.89 23.14 23.29
N ASP A 249 -13.71 23.79 22.14
CA ASP A 249 -13.89 25.23 22.04
C ASP A 249 -15.37 25.64 22.16
N TYR A 250 -16.29 24.79 21.69
CA TYR A 250 -17.72 24.99 21.89
C TYR A 250 -18.15 24.92 23.35
N GLU A 251 -17.68 23.92 24.10
CA GLU A 251 -17.95 23.81 25.55
C GLU A 251 -17.43 25.04 26.31
N LYS A 252 -16.26 25.56 25.92
CA LYS A 252 -15.69 26.79 26.51
C LYS A 252 -16.41 28.06 26.08
N MET A 253 -16.96 28.13 24.87
CA MET A 253 -17.73 29.29 24.41
C MET A 253 -19.12 29.37 25.03
N GLY A 254 -19.77 28.22 25.28
CA GLY A 254 -21.06 28.14 25.97
C GLY A 254 -21.04 28.77 27.37
N THR A 255 -19.86 28.85 27.99
CA THR A 255 -19.65 29.51 29.30
C THR A 255 -19.19 30.98 29.19
N SER A 256 -18.76 31.45 28.00
CA SER A 256 -18.14 32.77 27.81
C SER A 256 -19.04 33.84 27.15
N GLY A 257 -20.21 33.49 26.61
CA GLY A 257 -21.21 34.45 26.12
C GLY A 257 -20.79 35.34 24.93
N LYS A 258 -19.72 35.01 24.19
CA LYS A 258 -19.22 35.83 23.05
C LYS A 258 -19.86 35.47 21.70
N PRO A 259 -20.09 36.46 20.79
CA PRO A 259 -20.83 36.28 19.54
C PRO A 259 -19.93 35.83 18.36
N HIS A 260 -19.28 34.68 18.47
CA HIS A 260 -18.45 34.11 17.38
C HIS A 260 -19.09 32.92 16.65
N PHE A 261 -20.40 32.73 16.84
CA PHE A 261 -21.19 31.60 16.30
C PHE A 261 -21.05 31.42 14.79
N ARG A 262 -20.96 32.52 14.03
CA ARG A 262 -20.90 32.49 12.55
C ARG A 262 -19.63 31.81 12.04
N ILE A 263 -18.50 31.99 12.72
CA ILE A 263 -17.23 31.39 12.30
C ILE A 263 -17.18 29.91 12.68
N TYR A 264 -17.78 29.54 13.80
CA TYR A 264 -17.97 28.14 14.19
C TYR A 264 -18.84 27.37 13.18
N ILE A 265 -19.94 27.98 12.70
CA ILE A 265 -20.79 27.40 11.65
C ILE A 265 -20.00 27.21 10.35
N ILE A 266 -19.19 28.21 9.94
CA ILE A 266 -18.34 28.09 8.74
C ILE A 266 -17.36 26.94 8.89
N LEU A 267 -16.74 26.80 10.07
CA LEU A 267 -15.75 25.76 10.32
C LEU A 267 -16.37 24.35 10.39
N TYR A 268 -17.50 24.23 11.07
CA TYR A 268 -18.28 22.99 11.12
C TYR A 268 -18.78 22.56 9.73
N ASN A 269 -19.30 23.50 8.94
CA ASN A 269 -19.72 23.24 7.56
C ASN A 269 -18.53 22.81 6.68
N THR A 270 -17.37 23.41 6.87
CA THR A 270 -16.17 23.04 6.09
C THR A 270 -15.67 21.64 6.47
N ILE A 271 -15.78 21.23 7.75
CA ILE A 271 -15.53 19.84 8.18
C ILE A 271 -16.53 18.87 7.55
N ILE A 272 -17.83 19.20 7.53
CA ILE A 272 -18.86 18.37 6.90
C ILE A 272 -18.61 18.25 5.39
N ILE A 273 -18.32 19.36 4.72
CA ILE A 273 -18.00 19.38 3.28
C ILE A 273 -16.73 18.56 3.02
N GLY A 274 -15.72 18.68 3.87
CA GLY A 274 -14.52 17.86 3.84
C GLY A 274 -14.83 16.37 3.96
N PHE A 275 -15.70 15.97 4.90
CA PHE A 275 -16.13 14.58 5.09
C PHE A 275 -16.96 14.07 3.91
N ALA A 276 -17.89 14.87 3.40
CA ALA A 276 -18.73 14.54 2.26
C ALA A 276 -17.91 14.40 0.97
N ARG A 277 -16.85 15.19 0.80
CA ARG A 277 -15.94 15.10 -0.34
C ARG A 277 -14.94 13.96 -0.18
N LEU A 278 -14.26 13.82 0.96
CA LEU A 278 -13.23 12.80 1.15
C LEU A 278 -13.80 11.38 1.34
N GLY A 279 -15.03 11.29 1.87
CA GLY A 279 -15.72 10.04 2.20
C GLY A 279 -15.84 9.06 1.03
N PRO A 280 -16.33 9.47 -0.15
CA PRO A 280 -16.36 8.62 -1.34
C PRO A 280 -14.99 8.05 -1.72
N TYR A 281 -13.93 8.86 -1.73
CA TYR A 281 -12.58 8.38 -2.09
C TYR A 281 -12.05 7.39 -1.04
N LEU A 282 -12.26 7.67 0.25
CA LEU A 282 -11.94 6.75 1.34
C LEU A 282 -12.72 5.44 1.23
N ALA A 283 -14.01 5.50 0.90
CA ALA A 283 -14.87 4.33 0.73
C ALA A 283 -14.43 3.48 -0.45
N VAL A 284 -14.04 4.09 -1.57
CA VAL A 284 -13.50 3.38 -2.74
C VAL A 284 -12.20 2.67 -2.38
N ILE A 285 -11.25 3.37 -1.74
CA ILE A 285 -9.97 2.77 -1.33
C ILE A 285 -10.18 1.67 -0.30
N ALA A 286 -11.02 1.89 0.70
CA ALA A 286 -11.36 0.88 1.70
C ALA A 286 -12.03 -0.33 1.05
N SER A 287 -12.92 -0.14 0.08
CA SER A 287 -13.56 -1.23 -0.67
C SER A 287 -12.54 -2.01 -1.48
N PHE A 288 -11.59 -1.34 -2.14
CA PHE A 288 -10.48 -2.00 -2.84
C PHE A 288 -9.61 -2.83 -1.89
N LEU A 289 -9.26 -2.29 -0.72
CA LEU A 289 -8.49 -3.00 0.29
C LEU A 289 -9.26 -4.19 0.87
N LEU A 290 -10.55 -4.02 1.16
CA LEU A 290 -11.42 -5.09 1.65
C LEU A 290 -11.60 -6.20 0.61
N PHE A 291 -11.79 -5.84 -0.65
CA PHE A 291 -11.89 -6.81 -1.75
C PHE A 291 -10.58 -7.57 -1.93
N GLY A 292 -9.43 -6.89 -1.85
CA GLY A 292 -8.11 -7.53 -1.87
C GLY A 292 -7.92 -8.50 -0.70
N CYS A 293 -8.21 -8.06 0.52
CA CYS A 293 -8.16 -8.90 1.72
C CYS A 293 -9.11 -10.11 1.61
N TRP A 294 -10.34 -9.91 1.15
CA TRP A 294 -11.32 -10.99 0.95
C TRP A 294 -10.84 -12.00 -0.08
N SER A 295 -10.26 -11.53 -1.17
CA SER A 295 -9.66 -12.39 -2.21
C SER A 295 -8.54 -13.24 -1.63
N VAL A 296 -7.62 -12.66 -0.84
CA VAL A 296 -6.57 -13.42 -0.14
C VAL A 296 -7.16 -14.45 0.81
N VAL A 297 -8.15 -14.07 1.61
CA VAL A 297 -8.77 -15.00 2.56
C VAL A 297 -9.43 -16.17 1.84
N ILE A 298 -10.15 -15.93 0.75
CA ILE A 298 -10.72 -16.99 -0.09
C ILE A 298 -9.61 -17.88 -0.64
N PHE A 299 -8.58 -17.30 -1.25
CA PHE A 299 -7.47 -18.07 -1.83
C PHE A 299 -6.74 -18.92 -0.79
N VAL A 300 -6.40 -18.34 0.37
CA VAL A 300 -5.76 -19.06 1.47
C VAL A 300 -6.66 -20.17 2.00
N ASN A 301 -7.97 -19.92 2.15
CA ASN A 301 -8.92 -20.94 2.59
C ASN A 301 -9.07 -22.06 1.56
N VAL A 302 -9.20 -21.73 0.28
CA VAL A 302 -9.28 -22.74 -0.80
C VAL A 302 -8.04 -23.62 -0.76
N VAL A 303 -6.85 -23.03 -0.74
CA VAL A 303 -5.56 -23.75 -0.64
C VAL A 303 -5.45 -24.59 0.62
N THR A 304 -5.91 -24.08 1.77
CA THR A 304 -5.85 -24.79 3.06
C THR A 304 -6.82 -25.97 3.08
N ILE A 305 -8.01 -25.82 2.49
CA ILE A 305 -9.02 -26.87 2.41
C ILE A 305 -8.62 -27.91 1.37
N THR A 306 -8.20 -27.51 0.16
CA THR A 306 -7.78 -28.45 -0.88
C THR A 306 -6.47 -29.15 -0.54
N GLY A 307 -5.45 -28.42 -0.06
CA GLY A 307 -4.18 -29.01 0.38
C GLY A 307 -4.27 -29.80 1.69
N GLY A 308 -5.16 -29.40 2.60
CA GLY A 308 -5.43 -30.12 3.85
C GLY A 308 -6.23 -31.41 3.66
N VAL A 309 -7.16 -31.43 2.71
CA VAL A 309 -7.93 -32.64 2.36
C VAL A 309 -7.03 -33.69 1.70
N SER A 310 -6.02 -33.29 0.92
CA SER A 310 -5.02 -34.23 0.39
C SER A 310 -4.10 -34.81 1.47
N CYS A 311 -3.73 -34.05 2.50
CA CYS A 311 -2.97 -34.58 3.65
C CYS A 311 -3.81 -35.51 4.55
N LEU A 312 -5.12 -35.25 4.71
CA LEU A 312 -6.01 -36.10 5.51
C LEU A 312 -6.44 -37.38 4.76
N LEU A 313 -6.56 -37.36 3.44
CA LEU A 313 -6.84 -38.57 2.65
C LEU A 313 -5.62 -39.48 2.48
N ILE A 314 -4.40 -38.93 2.45
CA ILE A 314 -3.17 -39.75 2.41
C ILE A 314 -2.76 -40.23 3.81
N GLY A 315 -3.03 -39.45 4.86
CA GLY A 315 -2.80 -39.87 6.26
C GLY A 315 -3.86 -40.84 6.82
N GLY A 316 -5.08 -40.82 6.28
CA GLY A 316 -6.19 -41.69 6.70
C GLY A 316 -6.26 -43.05 6.01
N ILE A 317 -5.61 -43.22 4.85
CA ILE A 317 -5.60 -44.50 4.11
C ILE A 317 -4.34 -45.33 4.43
N SER A 318 -3.24 -44.71 4.85
CA SER A 318 -2.00 -45.44 5.23
C SER A 318 -1.96 -45.98 6.67
N GLN A 319 -2.98 -45.74 7.51
CA GLN A 319 -3.06 -46.32 8.87
C GLN A 319 -4.09 -47.44 9.04
N LEU A 320 -4.83 -47.80 7.99
CA LEU A 320 -5.87 -48.84 8.07
C LEU A 320 -5.50 -50.17 7.41
N ASP A 321 -4.31 -50.30 6.81
CA ASP A 321 -3.91 -51.51 6.06
C ASP A 321 -2.63 -52.21 6.59
N LEU A 322 -2.27 -51.98 7.85
CA LEU A 322 -1.13 -52.65 8.52
C LEU A 322 -1.48 -53.22 9.91
N ARG A 323 -2.78 -53.45 10.17
CA ARG A 323 -3.26 -54.20 11.35
C ARG A 323 -3.94 -55.54 11.02
N ASN A 324 -3.95 -55.97 9.76
CA ASN A 324 -4.45 -57.28 9.35
C ASN A 324 -3.57 -57.90 8.25
N LEU A 325 -2.28 -58.09 8.53
CA LEU A 325 -1.42 -59.07 7.89
C LEU A 325 -0.32 -59.51 8.85
#